data_AF-A0A3D2EKK3-F1
#
_entry.id   AF-A0A3D2EKK3-F1
#
_cell.length_a   1.000
_cell.length_b   1.000
_cell.length_c   1.000
_cell.angle_alpha   90.00
_cell.angle_beta   90.00
_cell.angle_gamma   90.00
#
_symmetry.space_group_name_H-M   'P 1'
#
loop_
_entity.id
_entity.type
_entity.pdbx_description
1 polymer ?
#
loop_
_entity_poly.entity_id
_entity_poly.type
_entity_poly.pdbx_seq_one_letter_code
_entity_poly.pdbx_strand_id
1 'polypeptide(L)'
;KMKLIPVHDLIKDKSLLLIDDSIVRGTQLRETTEFLYQSGAGEVHIRTACPPLLYGCKYLNFSRSSSEMELITRRTIKEMTGNAANVNLSAYSNPDSPEYQEMVKRIGVQLNFTS
;
A
#
# COMPACT_ATOMS: atom_id res chain seq x y z
N LYS A 1 -20.31 6.91 -9.70
CA LYS A 1 -19.41 8.04 -10.07
C LYS A 1 -18.14 7.41 -10.66
N MET A 2 -18.02 7.28 -11.99
CA MET A 2 -16.78 6.76 -12.61
C MET A 2 -15.70 7.82 -12.51
N LYS A 3 -14.60 7.53 -11.81
CA LYS A 3 -13.41 8.40 -11.79
C LYS A 3 -12.37 8.03 -12.84
N LEU A 4 -12.39 6.80 -13.35
CA LEU A 4 -11.40 6.26 -14.28
C LEU A 4 -12.11 5.49 -15.40
N ILE A 5 -11.64 5.66 -16.64
CA ILE A 5 -12.14 4.95 -17.82
C ILE A 5 -10.99 4.04 -18.29
N PRO A 6 -11.21 2.72 -18.41
CA PRO A 6 -10.15 1.81 -18.82
C PRO A 6 -9.96 1.90 -20.34
N VAL A 7 -8.70 1.94 -20.78
CA VAL A 7 -8.35 1.78 -22.20
C VAL A 7 -7.91 0.34 -22.39
N HIS A 8 -8.85 -0.55 -22.73
CA HIS A 8 -8.63 -2.00 -22.76
C HIS A 8 -7.43 -2.43 -23.61
N ASP A 9 -7.18 -1.76 -24.74
CA ASP A 9 -6.05 -2.05 -25.63
C ASP A 9 -4.68 -1.83 -24.97
N LEU A 10 -4.61 -0.97 -23.95
CA LEU A 10 -3.39 -0.70 -23.18
C LEU A 10 -3.26 -1.58 -21.93
N ILE A 11 -4.32 -2.30 -21.55
CA ILE A 11 -4.37 -3.06 -20.29
C ILE A 11 -4.32 -4.57 -20.55
N LYS A 12 -5.10 -5.06 -21.52
CA LYS A 12 -5.35 -6.49 -21.70
C LYS A 12 -4.05 -7.28 -21.95
N ASP A 13 -3.85 -8.32 -21.13
CA ASP A 13 -2.71 -9.24 -21.15
C ASP A 13 -1.34 -8.53 -20.98
N LYS A 14 -1.33 -7.29 -20.46
CA LYS A 14 -0.10 -6.51 -20.22
C LYS A 14 0.37 -6.60 -18.76
N SER A 15 1.68 -6.46 -18.59
CA SER A 15 2.30 -6.18 -17.30
C SER A 15 2.36 -4.67 -17.11
N LEU A 16 1.67 -4.16 -16.07
CA LEU A 16 1.48 -2.74 -15.82
C LEU A 16 2.31 -2.27 -14.62
N LEU A 17 2.93 -1.10 -14.76
CA LEU A 17 3.58 -0.39 -13.65
C LEU A 17 2.73 0.81 -13.25
N LEU A 18 2.13 0.76 -12.06
CA LEU A 18 1.41 1.88 -11.46
C LEU A 18 2.34 2.63 -10.50
N ILE A 19 2.50 3.93 -10.73
CA ILE A 19 3.29 4.82 -9.88
C ILE A 19 2.32 5.69 -9.10
N ASP A 20 2.50 5.74 -7.78
CA ASP A 20 1.66 6.55 -6.89
C ASP A 20 2.53 7.37 -5.93
N ASP A 21 1.97 8.42 -5.33
CA ASP A 21 2.73 9.30 -4.44
C ASP A 21 3.01 8.61 -3.09
N SER A 22 2.02 7.93 -2.53
CA SER A 22 2.05 7.46 -1.16
C SER A 22 1.00 6.38 -0.91
N ILE A 23 1.23 5.57 0.12
CA ILE A 23 0.25 4.62 0.62
C ILE A 23 -0.12 4.94 2.07
N VAL A 24 -1.37 5.39 2.27
CA VAL A 24 -1.91 5.73 3.60
C VAL A 24 -2.70 4.56 4.17
N ARG A 25 -3.91 4.33 3.64
CA ARG A 25 -4.82 3.25 4.07
C ARG A 25 -4.76 2.02 3.18
N GLY A 26 -4.27 2.17 1.95
CA GLY A 26 -4.23 1.13 0.90
C GLY A 26 -5.53 0.92 0.13
N THR A 27 -6.67 1.45 0.58
CA THR A 27 -7.99 1.18 -0.03
C THR A 27 -8.07 1.57 -1.51
N GLN A 28 -7.64 2.78 -1.86
CA GLN A 28 -7.69 3.28 -3.24
C GLN A 28 -6.75 2.50 -4.17
N LEU A 29 -5.55 2.16 -3.71
CA LEU A 29 -4.60 1.35 -4.47
C LEU A 29 -5.12 -0.07 -4.72
N ARG A 30 -5.76 -0.68 -3.71
CA ARG A 30 -6.42 -1.97 -3.86
C ARG A 30 -7.54 -1.94 -4.88
N GLU A 31 -8.47 -0.99 -4.74
CA GLU A 31 -9.59 -0.81 -5.69
C GLU A 31 -9.07 -0.60 -7.12
N THR A 32 -8.02 0.21 -7.28
CA THR A 32 -7.40 0.46 -8.59
C THR A 32 -6.74 -0.80 -9.16
N THR A 33 -6.04 -1.56 -8.32
CA THR A 33 -5.39 -2.82 -8.73
C THR A 33 -6.43 -3.86 -9.14
N GLU A 34 -7.47 -4.07 -8.32
CA GLU A 34 -8.58 -4.98 -8.63
C GLU A 34 -9.29 -4.55 -9.94
N PHE A 35 -9.50 -3.25 -10.14
CA PHE A 35 -10.07 -2.72 -11.37
C PHE A 35 -9.20 -2.99 -12.61
N LEU A 36 -7.88 -2.88 -12.50
CA LEU A 36 -6.95 -3.20 -13.59
C LEU A 36 -6.99 -4.69 -13.95
N TYR A 37 -6.98 -5.59 -12.96
CA TYR A 37 -7.15 -7.02 -13.21
C TYR A 37 -8.52 -7.35 -13.83
N GLN A 38 -9.60 -6.75 -13.32
CA GLN A 38 -10.94 -6.89 -13.92
C GLN A 38 -11.00 -6.38 -15.36
N SER A 39 -10.12 -5.42 -15.71
CA SER A 39 -9.98 -4.90 -17.07
C SER A 39 -9.08 -5.76 -17.98
N GLY A 40 -8.49 -6.83 -17.44
CA GLY A 40 -7.69 -7.82 -18.17
C GLY A 40 -6.17 -7.67 -18.03
N ALA A 41 -5.66 -6.91 -17.06
CA ALA A 41 -4.23 -6.83 -16.80
C ALA A 41 -3.66 -8.23 -16.46
N GLY A 42 -2.49 -8.55 -17.01
CA GLY A 42 -1.77 -9.79 -16.67
C GLY A 42 -1.03 -9.66 -15.34
N GLU A 43 -0.36 -8.52 -15.14
CA GLU A 43 0.38 -8.20 -13.91
C GLU A 43 0.17 -6.72 -13.54
N VAL A 44 0.17 -6.43 -12.25
CA VAL A 44 0.09 -5.05 -11.72
C VAL A 44 1.17 -4.85 -10.67
N HIS A 45 2.21 -4.12 -11.06
CA HIS A 45 3.35 -3.74 -10.23
C HIS A 45 3.19 -2.32 -9.69
N ILE A 46 3.51 -2.10 -8.42
CA ILE A 46 3.32 -0.79 -7.77
C ILE A 46 4.65 -0.18 -7.36
N ARG A 47 4.84 1.12 -7.64
CA ARG A 47 5.98 1.89 -7.11
C ARG A 47 5.46 3.16 -6.45
N THR A 48 5.51 3.20 -5.11
CA THR A 48 5.17 4.40 -4.35
C THR A 48 6.38 5.31 -4.22
N ALA A 49 6.20 6.62 -4.40
CA ALA A 49 7.29 7.59 -4.24
C ALA A 49 7.68 7.81 -2.78
N CYS A 50 6.76 7.56 -1.85
CA CYS A 50 6.96 7.69 -0.41
C CYS A 50 7.12 6.31 0.26
N PRO A 51 7.96 6.17 1.30
CA PRO A 51 7.96 4.99 2.15
C PRO A 51 6.60 4.79 2.86
N PRO A 52 6.26 3.55 3.28
CA PRO A 52 5.04 3.28 4.03
C PRO A 52 4.94 4.15 5.29
N LEU A 53 3.79 4.81 5.48
CA LEU A 53 3.61 5.74 6.59
C LEU A 53 3.50 5.00 7.92
N LEU A 54 4.32 5.38 8.90
CA LEU A 54 4.30 4.83 10.27
C LEU A 54 3.57 5.71 11.28
N TYR A 55 3.40 6.99 10.97
CA TYR A 55 2.83 7.99 11.87
C TYR A 55 1.89 8.93 11.11
N GLY A 56 0.81 9.34 11.74
CA GLY A 56 -0.02 10.45 11.31
C GLY A 56 0.69 11.78 11.52
N CYS A 57 0.59 12.68 10.54
CA CYS A 57 1.10 14.04 10.69
C CYS A 57 0.28 14.83 11.73
N LYS A 58 0.94 15.35 12.76
CA LYS A 58 0.31 16.19 13.80
C LYS A 58 -0.06 17.60 13.30
N TYR A 59 0.56 18.05 12.22
CA TYR A 59 0.48 19.43 11.74
C TYR A 59 -0.42 19.60 10.51
N LEU A 60 -0.66 18.54 9.73
CA LEU A 60 -1.43 18.59 8.49
C LEU A 60 -2.66 17.69 8.55
N ASN A 61 -3.76 18.15 7.96
CA ASN A 61 -5.06 17.51 8.11
C ASN A 61 -5.32 16.38 7.09
N PHE A 62 -4.50 16.28 6.05
CA PHE A 62 -4.70 15.31 4.96
C PHE A 62 -4.37 13.86 5.36
N SER A 63 -3.55 13.68 6.40
CA SER A 63 -3.26 12.39 7.03
C SER A 63 -3.87 12.25 8.42
N ARG A 64 -4.90 13.08 8.77
CA ARG A 64 -5.60 12.95 10.05
C ARG A 64 -6.40 11.67 10.05
N SER A 65 -5.69 10.61 10.39
CA SER A 65 -6.30 9.42 10.88
C SER A 65 -6.71 9.66 12.33
N SER A 66 -7.91 9.21 12.70
CA SER A 66 -8.34 9.24 14.10
C SER A 66 -7.46 8.33 14.98
N SER A 67 -6.75 7.39 14.35
CA SER A 67 -5.89 6.41 14.98
C SER A 67 -4.81 5.94 14.01
N GLU A 68 -3.57 5.82 14.46
CA GLU A 68 -2.47 5.22 13.67
C GLU A 68 -2.86 3.86 13.03
N MET A 69 -3.81 3.14 13.62
CA MET A 69 -4.32 1.88 13.09
C MET A 69 -5.14 2.00 11.80
N GLU A 70 -5.48 3.19 11.30
CA GLU A 70 -5.99 3.32 9.93
C GLU A 70 -4.86 3.29 8.90
N LEU A 71 -3.59 3.50 9.29
CA LEU A 71 -2.46 3.30 8.38
C LEU A 71 -2.30 1.81 8.09
N ILE A 72 -2.15 1.46 6.81
CA ILE A 72 -1.99 0.05 6.43
C ILE A 72 -0.74 -0.56 7.06
N THR A 73 0.37 0.19 7.05
CA THR A 73 1.63 -0.15 7.70
C THR A 73 1.43 -0.59 9.15
N ARG A 74 0.64 0.17 9.92
CA ARG A 74 0.39 -0.10 11.34
C ARG A 74 -0.49 -1.33 11.56
N ARG A 75 -1.46 -1.57 10.68
CA ARG A 75 -2.26 -2.81 10.72
C ARG A 75 -1.39 -4.03 10.41
N THR A 76 -0.59 -3.96 9.35
CA THR A 76 0.30 -5.05 8.95
C THR A 76 1.32 -5.36 10.05
N ILE A 77 1.92 -4.34 10.67
CA ILE A 77 2.82 -4.52 11.82
C ILE A 77 2.10 -5.26 12.96
N LYS A 78 0.89 -4.82 13.35
CA LYS A 78 0.11 -5.47 14.42
C LYS A 78 -0.18 -6.94 14.09
N GLU A 79 -0.48 -7.26 12.83
CA GLU A 79 -0.70 -8.64 12.39
C GLU A 79 0.59 -9.48 12.43
N MET A 80 1.74 -8.87 12.14
CA MET A 80 3.05 -9.53 12.22
C MET A 80 3.50 -9.81 13.65
N THR A 81 3.30 -8.85 14.56
CA THR A 81 3.80 -8.93 15.95
C THR A 81 2.77 -9.47 16.94
N GLY A 82 1.50 -9.55 16.56
CA GLY A 82 0.38 -9.91 17.43
C GLY A 82 -0.05 -8.80 18.41
N ASN A 83 0.67 -7.67 18.47
CA ASN A 83 0.34 -6.53 19.33
C ASN A 83 0.65 -5.19 18.66
N ALA A 84 -0.05 -4.12 19.06
CA ALA A 84 0.23 -2.77 18.57
C ALA A 84 1.09 -1.95 19.55
N ALA A 85 1.20 -2.40 20.80
CA ALA A 85 1.92 -1.74 21.88
C ALA A 85 3.33 -2.33 22.01
N ASN A 86 4.32 -1.46 22.29
CA ASN A 86 5.73 -1.85 22.51
C ASN A 86 6.44 -2.48 21.30
N VAL A 87 5.97 -2.20 20.07
CA VAL A 87 6.69 -2.59 18.85
C VAL A 87 7.83 -1.60 18.57
N ASN A 88 9.01 -2.12 18.23
CA ASN A 88 10.12 -1.29 17.77
C ASN A 88 9.88 -0.79 16.34
N LEU A 89 9.36 0.43 16.22
CA LEU A 89 9.02 1.02 14.92
C LEU A 89 10.23 1.45 14.09
N SER A 90 11.40 1.59 14.71
CA SER A 90 12.61 1.96 13.95
C SER A 90 12.99 0.87 12.96
N ALA A 91 12.77 -0.41 13.31
CA ALA A 91 12.99 -1.53 12.42
C ALA A 91 12.12 -1.40 11.15
N TYR A 92 10.85 -1.02 11.29
CA TYR A 92 9.92 -0.82 10.18
C TYR A 92 10.10 0.51 9.42
N SER A 93 11.07 1.34 9.82
CA SER A 93 11.41 2.58 9.12
C SER A 93 12.69 2.48 8.29
N ASN A 94 13.47 1.41 8.50
CA ASN A 94 14.72 1.18 7.80
C ASN A 94 14.51 0.22 6.62
N PRO A 95 14.68 0.65 5.35
CA PRO A 95 14.52 -0.21 4.19
C PRO A 95 15.42 -1.44 4.18
N ASP A 96 16.57 -1.39 4.85
CA ASP A 96 17.52 -2.51 4.90
C ASP A 96 17.18 -3.55 5.98
N SER A 97 16.13 -3.32 6.78
CA SER A 97 15.75 -4.27 7.83
C SER A 97 14.91 -5.43 7.27
N PRO A 98 15.06 -6.66 7.81
CA PRO A 98 14.17 -7.77 7.49
C PRO A 98 12.69 -7.47 7.80
N GLU A 99 12.42 -6.73 8.88
CA GLU A 99 11.07 -6.37 9.30
C GLU A 99 10.37 -5.45 8.29
N TYR A 100 11.10 -4.48 7.74
CA TYR A 100 10.60 -3.60 6.70
C TYR A 100 10.27 -4.38 5.43
N GLN A 101 11.18 -5.24 4.99
CA GLN A 101 11.01 -6.03 3.77
C GLN A 101 9.81 -6.97 3.86
N GLU A 102 9.66 -7.67 4.99
CA GLU A 102 8.51 -8.53 5.23
C GLU A 102 7.20 -7.73 5.34
N MET A 103 7.22 -6.56 5.98
CA MET A 103 6.07 -5.66 6.06
C MET A 103 5.62 -5.21 4.67
N VAL A 104 6.54 -4.72 3.82
CA VAL A 104 6.23 -4.30 2.45
C VAL A 104 5.68 -5.46 1.62
N LYS A 105 6.28 -6.64 1.73
CA LYS A 105 5.81 -7.86 1.06
C LYS A 105 4.38 -8.20 1.46
N ARG A 106 4.05 -8.17 2.76
CA ARG A 106 2.69 -8.43 3.25
C ARG A 106 1.69 -7.40 2.77
N ILE A 107 2.06 -6.11 2.77
CA ILE A 107 1.23 -5.05 2.20
C ILE A 107 0.94 -5.34 0.72
N GLY A 108 1.97 -5.72 -0.06
CA GLY A 108 1.81 -6.08 -1.47
C GLY A 108 0.80 -7.22 -1.68
N VAL A 109 0.92 -8.29 -0.90
CA VAL A 109 -0.02 -9.42 -0.95
C VAL A 109 -1.44 -9.00 -0.55
N GLN A 110 -1.60 -8.21 0.52
CA GLN A 110 -2.91 -7.75 1.00
C GLN A 110 -3.64 -6.85 0.00
N LEU A 111 -2.91 -6.15 -0.86
CA LEU A 111 -3.46 -5.24 -1.86
C LEU A 111 -3.47 -5.84 -3.26
N ASN A 112 -3.14 -7.13 -3.39
CA ASN A 112 -3.16 -7.90 -4.62
C ASN A 112 -2.13 -7.42 -5.67
N PHE A 113 -0.97 -6.94 -5.24
CA PHE A 113 0.10 -6.52 -6.16
C PHE A 113 0.88 -7.72 -6.68
N THR A 114 1.37 -7.63 -7.92
CA THR A 114 2.37 -8.58 -8.44
C THR A 114 3.73 -8.34 -7.80
N SER A 115 4.19 -7.07 -7.75
CA SER A 115 5.39 -6.64 -7.01
C SER A 115 5.43 -5.15 -6.72
#